data_AF-L1QPF7-F1
#
_entry.id   AF-L1QPF7-F1
#
_cell.length_a   1.000
_cell.length_b   1.000
_cell.length_c   1.000
_cell.angle_alpha   90.00
_cell.angle_beta   90.00
_cell.angle_gamma   90.00
#
_symmetry.space_group_name_H-M   'P 1'
#
loop_
_entity.id
_entity.type
_entity.pdbx_description
1 polymer ?
#
loop_
_entity_poly.entity_id
_entity_poly.type
_entity_poly.pdbx_seq_one_letter_code
_entity_poly.pdbx_strand_id
1 'polypeptide(L)' 'MEEYKMDKIRCPKCGEIITENPECVSTGIITCDECKEKVIWKCDGKETIAKIYTY' A
#
# COMPACT_ATOMS: atom_id res chain seq x y z
N MET A 1 -25.18 -0.28 -7.45
CA MET A 1 -24.23 0.60 -6.75
C MET A 1 -22.88 -0.05 -6.92
N GLU A 2 -22.08 0.44 -7.87
CA GLU A 2 -20.74 -0.09 -8.10
C GLU A 2 -19.79 0.64 -7.13
N GLU A 3 -19.42 -0.04 -6.06
CA GLU A 3 -18.44 0.43 -5.09
C GLU A 3 -17.05 0.34 -5.72
N TYR A 4 -16.48 1.47 -6.11
CA TYR A 4 -15.07 1.53 -6.52
C TYR A 4 -14.19 1.46 -5.27
N LYS A 5 -13.78 0.25 -4.89
CA LYS A 5 -12.70 0.04 -3.92
C LYS A 5 -11.44 0.69 -4.48
N MET A 6 -10.74 1.46 -3.66
CA MET A 6 -9.37 1.85 -3.98
C MET A 6 -8.47 0.64 -3.70
N ASP A 7 -8.43 -0.28 -4.67
CA ASP A 7 -7.82 -1.61 -4.57
C ASP A 7 -6.28 -1.62 -4.55
N LYS A 8 -5.59 -0.49 -4.54
CA LYS A 8 -4.15 -0.48 -4.86
C LYS A 8 -3.35 0.38 -3.91
N ILE A 9 -2.43 -0.26 -3.19
CA ILE A 9 -1.40 0.40 -2.40
C ILE A 9 -0.35 0.92 -3.37
N ARG A 10 -0.12 2.24 -3.35
CA ARG A 10 0.91 2.89 -4.16
C ARG A 10 2.10 3.25 -3.29
N CYS A 11 3.29 3.14 -3.87
CA CYS A 11 4.51 3.62 -3.28
C CYS A 11 4.40 5.14 -3.10
N PRO A 12 4.54 5.68 -1.88
CA PRO A 12 4.39 7.13 -1.67
C PRO A 12 5.51 7.94 -2.33
N LYS A 13 6.59 7.28 -2.76
CA LYS A 13 7.76 7.94 -3.36
C LYS A 13 7.62 8.13 -4.86
N CYS A 14 7.27 7.06 -5.57
CA CYS A 14 7.24 7.04 -7.02
C CYS A 14 5.84 6.83 -7.61
N GLY A 15 4.86 6.45 -6.78
CA GLY A 15 3.49 6.19 -7.22
C GLY A 15 3.25 4.80 -7.82
N GLU A 16 4.29 3.95 -7.90
CA GLU A 16 4.18 2.58 -8.38
C GLU A 16 3.23 1.74 -7.51
N ILE A 17 2.41 0.89 -8.12
CA ILE A 17 1.51 -0.02 -7.39
C ILE A 17 2.35 -1.16 -6.79
N ILE A 18 2.45 -1.18 -5.47
CA ILE A 18 3.26 -2.16 -4.72
C ILE A 18 2.43 -3.38 -4.33
N THR A 19 1.16 -3.21 -4.00
CA THR A 19 0.30 -4.36 -3.70
C THR A 19 -1.17 -4.02 -3.88
N GLU A 20 -1.97 -5.03 -4.20
CA GLU A 20 -3.42 -4.92 -4.30
C GLU A 20 -4.02 -5.15 -2.91
N ASN A 21 -4.92 -4.25 -2.50
CA ASN A 21 -5.39 -4.10 -1.16
C ASN A 21 -6.00 -5.40 -0.63
N PRO A 22 -5.50 -5.99 0.46
CA PRO A 22 -6.23 -7.08 1.08
C PRO A 22 -7.54 -6.53 1.63
N GLU A 23 -8.65 -7.18 1.32
CA GLU A 23 -9.97 -6.90 1.90
C GLU A 23 -10.05 -7.24 3.41
N CYS A 24 -8.90 -7.35 4.07
CA CYS A 24 -8.73 -7.83 5.43
C CYS A 24 -7.74 -6.93 6.17
N VAL A 25 -7.94 -6.82 7.49
CA VAL A 25 -7.03 -6.09 8.38
C VAL A 25 -5.65 -6.76 8.32
N SER A 26 -4.69 -6.07 7.72
CA SER A 26 -3.36 -6.63 7.50
C SER A 26 -2.31 -5.52 7.53
N THR A 27 -1.14 -5.85 8.02
CA THR A 27 -0.01 -4.92 8.09
C THR A 27 1.20 -5.64 7.53
N GLY A 28 1.93 -4.97 6.65
CA GLY A 28 3.08 -5.55 5.99
C GLY A 28 4.13 -4.52 5.65
N ILE A 29 5.34 -5.00 5.39
CA ILE A 29 6.43 -4.22 4.84
C ILE A 29 6.69 -4.78 3.45
N ILE A 30 6.61 -3.93 2.44
CA ILE A 30 6.90 -4.27 1.05
C ILE A 30 7.99 -3.35 0.52
N THR A 31 8.94 -3.90 -0.21
CA THR A 31 9.94 -3.09 -0.91
C THR A 31 9.40 -2.74 -2.29
N CYS A 32 9.33 -1.45 -2.62
CA CYS A 32 8.97 -1.01 -3.97
C CYS A 32 10.08 -1.44 -4.95
N ASP A 33 9.71 -2.06 -6.06
CA ASP A 33 10.72 -2.60 -6.97
C ASP A 33 11.41 -1.49 -7.79
N GLU A 34 10.67 -0.43 -8.14
CA GLU A 34 11.21 0.72 -8.87
C GLU A 34 12.18 1.56 -8.05
N CYS A 35 11.76 2.03 -6.86
CA CYS A 35 12.60 2.92 -6.04
C CYS A 35 13.40 2.21 -4.94
N LYS A 36 13.27 0.88 -4.83
CA LYS A 36 13.91 0.02 -3.81
C LYS A 36 13.68 0.48 -2.36
N GLU A 37 12.66 1.29 -2.13
CA GLU A 37 12.29 1.80 -0.80
C GLU A 37 11.39 0.83 -0.07
N LYS A 38 11.59 0.73 1.24
CA LYS A 38 10.72 -0.04 2.12
C LYS A 38 9.48 0.77 2.43
N VAL A 39 8.33 0.30 1.96
CA VAL A 39 7.03 0.88 2.23
C VAL A 39 6.32 0.00 3.25
N ILE A 40 5.97 0.59 4.37
CA ILE A 40 5.08 -0.05 5.34
C ILE A 40 3.66 0.29 4.95
N TRP A 41 2.84 -0.74 4.83
CA TRP A 41 1.42 -0.58 4.58
C TRP A 41 0.60 -1.19 5.70
N LYS A 42 -0.52 -0.54 6.00
CA LYS A 42 -1.51 -1.01 6.95
C LYS A 42 -2.88 -0.87 6.31
N CYS A 43 -3.62 -1.97 6.23
CA CYS A 43 -5.02 -2.00 5.88
C CYS A 43 -5.84 -2.26 7.15
N ASP A 44 -6.83 -1.40 7.42
CA ASP A 44 -7.81 -1.60 8.50
C ASP A 44 -9.16 -2.15 7.96
N GLY A 45 -9.15 -2.75 6.75
CA GLY A 45 -10.34 -3.33 6.10
C GLY A 45 -11.32 -2.30 5.50
N LYS A 46 -11.09 -1.01 5.74
CA LYS A 46 -11.81 0.12 5.13
C LYS A 46 -10.89 1.09 4.41
N GLU A 47 -9.74 1.35 5.03
CA GLU A 47 -8.73 2.27 4.53
C GLU A 47 -7.36 1.62 4.57
N THR A 48 -6.53 2.03 3.61
CA THR A 48 -5.20 1.48 3.43
C THR A 48 -4.20 2.62 3.41
N ILE A 49 -3.29 2.61 4.38
CA ILE A 49 -2.31 3.67 4.59
C ILE A 49 -0.93 3.09 4.24
N ALA A 50 -0.22 3.77 3.34
CA ALA A 50 1.16 3.47 2.99
C ALA A 50 2.09 4.57 3.51
N LYS A 51 3.20 4.18 4.14
CA LYS A 51 4.26 5.08 4.62
C LYS A 51 5.62 4.57 4.17
N ILE A 52 6.49 5.46 3.72
CA ILE A 52 7.88 5.12 3.40
C ILE A 52 8.66 5.05 4.72
N TYR A 53 9.50 4.04 4.86
CA TYR A 53 10.49 3.97 5.93
C TYR A 53 11.78 4.67 5.47
N THR A 54 11.84 5.99 5.64
CA THR A 54 13.08 6.75 5.50
C THR A 54 13.88 6.65 6.80
N TYR A 55 15.09 6.09 6.72
CA TYR A 55 16.05 6.01 7.84
C TYR A 55 16.80 7.34 8.02
#